data_AF-A0A7T8K8J1-F1
#
_entry.id   AF-A0A7T8K8J1-F1
#
_cell.length_a   1.000
_cell.length_b   1.000
_cell.length_c   1.000
_cell.angle_alpha   90.00
_cell.angle_beta   90.00
_cell.angle_gamma   90.00
#
_symmetry.space_group_name_H-M   'P 1'
#
loop_
_entity.id
_entity.type
_entity.pdbx_description
1 polymer ?
#
loop_
_entity_poly.entity_id
_entity_poly.type
_entity_poly.pdbx_seq_one_letter_code
_entity_poly.pdbx_strand_id
1 'polypeptide(L)'
;MILKVDGCAKRYLVETNPSIRAAGEFIPTVTLVEAYKYLGFKVNSNGFVGTNVLQDLKSCLGYLDASELRTDHKLISFKKYVWPRHIYILTRGEYSMEYLKKLDIVVNVWVRKICELFPDTPNVFIHASVADGGLGFPTYQVNIPLTKLERLKKLRASEDQLVVRESQDCSWAKSVREPKIARREVLSGGSARSAWADDLYAKVDTKA
;
A
#
# COMPACT_ATOMS: atom_id res chain seq x y z
N MET A 1 5.75 13.41 23.14
CA MET A 1 4.43 13.26 23.79
C MET A 1 4.42 11.89 24.44
N ILE A 2 4.33 11.84 25.78
CA ILE A 2 4.21 10.57 26.51
C ILE A 2 2.73 10.45 26.88
N LEU A 3 2.07 9.39 26.40
CA LEU A 3 0.69 9.11 26.75
C LEU A 3 0.69 8.22 28.00
N LYS A 4 0.16 8.72 29.12
CA LYS A 4 -0.17 7.88 30.27
C LYS A 4 -1.64 7.44 30.15
N VAL A 5 -1.84 6.12 30.07
CA VAL A 5 -3.16 5.51 30.13
C VAL A 5 -3.56 5.39 31.59
N ASP A 6 -4.62 6.09 31.99
CA ASP A 6 -5.25 5.82 33.28
C ASP A 6 -6.24 4.66 33.09
N GLY A 7 -5.77 3.46 33.41
CA GLY A 7 -6.50 2.21 33.22
C GLY A 7 -7.79 2.12 34.05
N CYS A 8 -7.90 2.89 35.15
CA CYS A 8 -9.11 2.92 35.98
C CYS A 8 -10.22 3.78 35.36
N ALA A 9 -9.86 4.94 34.80
CA ALA A 9 -10.85 5.90 34.29
C ALA A 9 -11.18 5.73 32.80
N LYS A 10 -10.46 4.86 32.06
CA LYS A 10 -10.49 4.81 30.58
C LYS A 10 -10.26 6.18 29.94
N ARG A 11 -9.40 7.00 30.57
CA ARG A 11 -9.04 8.35 30.10
C ARG A 11 -7.57 8.39 29.71
N TYR A 12 -7.27 9.22 28.71
CA TYR A 12 -5.90 9.52 28.31
C TYR A 12 -5.50 10.85 28.96
N LEU A 13 -4.44 10.83 29.76
CA LEU A 13 -3.82 12.04 30.28
C LEU A 13 -2.85 12.58 29.24
N VAL A 14 -3.09 13.81 28.77
CA VAL A 14 -2.21 14.52 27.86
C VAL A 14 -1.28 15.39 28.70
N GLU A 15 -0.01 14.99 28.84
CA GLU A 15 1.02 15.88 29.37
C GLU A 15 1.20 17.06 28.40
N THR A 16 0.82 18.26 28.87
CA THR A 16 0.77 19.50 28.09
C THR A 16 2.14 20.13 27.88
N ASN A 17 3.20 19.61 28.52
CA ASN A 17 4.56 20.16 28.47
C ASN A 17 5.63 19.12 28.09
N PRO A 18 5.83 18.85 26.79
CA PRO A 18 7.14 18.48 26.30
C PRO A 18 7.55 19.46 25.19
N SER A 19 8.16 20.57 25.59
CA SER A 19 8.61 21.60 24.66
C SER A 19 9.94 21.18 24.01
N ILE A 20 9.86 20.52 22.86
CA ILE A 20 11.05 20.23 22.04
C ILE A 20 11.46 21.54 21.37
N ARG A 21 12.71 21.96 21.59
CA ARG A 21 13.32 23.09 20.88
C ARG A 21 14.07 22.57 19.67
N ALA A 22 13.80 23.15 18.50
CA ALA A 22 14.60 22.94 17.31
C ALA A 22 15.02 24.31 16.77
N ALA A 23 16.31 24.47 16.46
CA ALA A 23 16.89 25.72 15.96
C ALA A 23 16.58 26.99 16.80
N GLY A 24 16.39 26.83 18.12
CA GLY A 24 16.09 27.94 19.03
C GLY A 24 14.61 28.31 19.15
N GLU A 25 13.74 27.74 18.30
CA GLU A 25 12.30 27.93 18.36
C GLU A 25 11.60 26.75 19.05
N PHE A 26 10.46 27.03 19.66
CA PHE A 26 9.59 26.00 20.23
C PHE A 26 8.71 25.40 19.16
N ILE A 27 8.77 24.08 19.00
CA ILE A 27 7.88 23.38 18.08
C ILE A 27 6.48 23.31 18.71
N PRO A 28 5.43 23.82 18.05
CA PRO A 28 4.07 23.73 18.56
C PRO A 28 3.64 22.27 18.67
N THR A 29 2.97 21.92 19.78
CA THR A 29 2.45 20.57 19.98
C THR A 29 1.16 20.41 19.20
N VAL A 30 1.02 19.32 18.46
CA VAL A 30 -0.18 19.02 17.67
C VAL A 30 -1.23 18.36 18.55
N THR A 31 -2.45 18.88 18.53
CA THR A 31 -3.59 18.36 19.30
C THR A 31 -4.03 17.00 18.74
N LEU A 32 -4.68 16.15 19.56
CA LEU A 32 -5.21 14.83 19.13
C LEU A 32 -6.12 14.86 17.89
N VAL A 33 -6.83 15.96 17.70
CA VAL A 33 -7.79 16.16 16.61
C VAL A 33 -7.11 16.79 15.38
N GLU A 34 -6.02 17.49 15.59
CA GLU A 34 -5.35 18.24 14.54
C GLU A 34 -4.42 17.31 13.77
N ALA A 35 -4.45 17.46 12.44
CA ALA A 35 -3.56 16.77 11.55
C ALA A 35 -2.91 17.77 10.61
N TYR A 36 -1.58 17.74 10.53
CA TYR A 36 -0.81 18.60 9.64
C TYR A 36 -0.21 17.80 8.49
N LYS A 37 0.09 18.47 7.37
CA LYS A 37 0.67 17.82 6.19
C LYS A 37 2.19 17.75 6.34
N TYR A 38 2.75 16.55 6.25
CA TYR A 38 4.18 16.30 6.21
C TYR A 38 4.51 15.31 5.10
N LEU A 39 5.48 15.62 4.24
CA LEU A 39 5.92 14.77 3.12
C LEU A 39 4.76 14.16 2.28
N GLY A 40 3.66 14.91 2.13
CA GLY A 40 2.50 14.50 1.33
C GLY A 40 1.43 13.69 2.07
N PHE A 41 1.62 13.36 3.35
CA PHE A 41 0.61 12.69 4.19
C PHE A 41 0.18 13.57 5.36
N LYS A 42 -0.99 13.26 5.93
CA LYS A 42 -1.47 13.92 7.15
C LYS A 42 -0.97 13.14 8.37
N VAL A 43 -0.34 13.85 9.30
CA VAL A 43 0.16 13.30 10.57
C VAL A 43 -0.61 13.96 11.70
N ASN A 44 -1.08 13.16 12.65
CA ASN A 44 -1.61 13.62 13.93
C ASN A 44 -0.74 13.09 15.08
N SER A 45 -1.12 13.38 16.32
CA SER A 45 -0.41 12.90 17.51
C SER A 45 -0.32 11.37 17.61
N ASN A 46 -1.25 10.64 16.99
CA ASN A 46 -1.30 9.18 16.99
C ASN A 46 -0.56 8.57 15.79
N GLY A 47 0.09 9.39 14.96
CA GLY A 47 0.86 8.97 13.81
C GLY A 47 0.19 9.33 12.48
N PHE A 48 0.24 8.40 11.52
CA PHE A 48 -0.28 8.63 10.18
C PHE A 48 -1.80 8.61 10.17
N VAL A 49 -2.41 9.70 9.71
CA VAL A 49 -3.85 9.72 9.41
C VAL A 49 -4.03 9.13 8.01
N GLY A 50 -4.72 7.98 7.96
CA GLY A 50 -5.02 7.30 6.70
C GLY A 50 -5.71 8.25 5.71
N THR A 51 -5.04 8.55 4.60
CA THR A 51 -5.65 9.30 3.50
C THR A 51 -6.67 8.39 2.81
N ASN A 52 -7.80 8.94 2.36
CA ASN A 52 -8.77 8.20 1.56
C ASN A 52 -8.25 7.96 0.13
N VAL A 53 -7.27 7.05 0.02
CA VAL A 53 -6.63 6.63 -1.23
C VAL A 53 -7.65 6.04 -2.20
N LEU A 54 -8.71 5.39 -1.70
CA LEU A 54 -9.76 4.82 -2.53
C LEU A 54 -10.51 5.90 -3.32
N GLN A 55 -10.84 7.03 -2.68
CA GLN A 55 -11.50 8.15 -3.34
C GLN A 55 -10.58 8.85 -4.35
N ASP A 56 -9.31 9.05 -4.00
CA ASP A 56 -8.32 9.62 -4.93
C ASP A 56 -8.13 8.70 -6.15
N LEU A 57 -8.01 7.39 -5.94
CA LEU A 57 -7.92 6.39 -7.00
C LEU A 57 -9.14 6.46 -7.93
N LYS A 58 -10.36 6.43 -7.39
CA LYS A 58 -11.59 6.55 -8.19
C LYS A 58 -11.63 7.84 -9.00
N SER A 59 -11.17 8.95 -8.42
CA SER A 59 -11.09 10.23 -9.11
C SER A 59 -10.09 10.19 -10.26
N CYS A 60 -8.88 9.67 -10.03
CA CYS A 60 -7.86 9.48 -11.07
C CYS A 60 -8.36 8.58 -12.21
N LEU A 61 -9.01 7.46 -11.88
CA LEU A 61 -9.59 6.58 -12.89
C LEU A 61 -10.74 7.24 -13.64
N GLY A 62 -11.56 8.06 -12.97
CA GLY A 62 -12.61 8.87 -13.61
C GLY A 62 -12.04 9.88 -14.61
N TYR A 63 -10.93 10.55 -14.27
CA TYR A 63 -10.24 11.43 -15.22
C TYR A 63 -9.66 10.68 -16.43
N LEU A 64 -9.09 9.49 -16.21
CA LEU A 64 -8.60 8.65 -17.30
C LEU A 64 -9.76 8.15 -18.18
N ASP A 65 -10.90 7.79 -17.59
CA ASP A 65 -12.09 7.38 -18.31
C ASP A 65 -12.63 8.51 -19.19
N ALA A 66 -12.74 9.72 -18.65
CA ALA A 66 -13.22 10.90 -19.35
C ALA A 66 -12.26 11.42 -20.44
N SER A 67 -10.99 11.05 -20.37
CA SER A 67 -10.01 11.46 -21.38
C SER A 67 -10.21 10.75 -22.72
N GLU A 68 -9.99 11.46 -23.81
CA GLU A 68 -10.03 10.93 -25.21
C GLU A 68 -8.77 10.11 -25.57
N LEU A 69 -8.07 9.57 -24.58
CA LEU A 69 -6.88 8.75 -24.80
C LEU A 69 -7.26 7.38 -25.37
N ARG A 70 -6.38 6.83 -26.22
CA ARG A 70 -6.48 5.44 -26.65
C ARG A 70 -6.32 4.50 -25.45
N THR A 71 -7.01 3.35 -25.48
CA THR A 71 -7.04 2.36 -24.39
C THR A 71 -5.65 1.99 -23.87
N ASP A 72 -4.72 1.67 -24.76
CA ASP A 72 -3.32 1.40 -24.42
C ASP A 72 -2.63 2.56 -23.68
N HIS A 73 -2.85 3.80 -24.13
CA HIS A 73 -2.33 5.00 -23.47
C HIS A 73 -2.95 5.20 -22.09
N LYS A 74 -4.22 4.84 -21.88
CA LYS A 74 -4.86 4.85 -20.54
C LYS A 74 -4.18 3.85 -19.61
N LEU A 75 -3.94 2.62 -20.08
CA LEU A 75 -3.25 1.58 -19.30
C LEU A 75 -1.82 2.00 -18.94
N ILE A 76 -1.08 2.56 -19.90
CA ILE A 76 0.28 3.08 -19.68
C ILE A 76 0.26 4.24 -18.69
N SER A 77 -0.70 5.17 -18.83
CA SER A 77 -0.85 6.32 -17.94
C SER A 77 -1.13 5.90 -16.50
N PHE A 78 -1.96 4.87 -16.31
CA PHE A 78 -2.19 4.28 -15.00
C PHE A 78 -0.88 3.77 -14.39
N LYS A 79 -0.15 2.90 -15.12
CA LYS A 79 1.10 2.29 -14.62
C LYS A 79 2.18 3.33 -14.33
N LYS A 80 2.26 4.38 -15.14
CA LYS A 80 3.33 5.40 -15.06
C LYS A 80 3.05 6.51 -14.06
N TYR A 81 1.78 6.93 -13.89
CA TYR A 81 1.45 8.13 -13.11
C TYR A 81 0.53 7.83 -11.91
N VAL A 82 -0.53 7.05 -12.11
CA VAL A 82 -1.51 6.78 -11.04
C VAL A 82 -0.92 5.83 -10.01
N TRP A 83 -0.34 4.72 -10.46
CA TRP A 83 0.20 3.70 -9.58
C TRP A 83 1.31 4.24 -8.63
N PRO A 84 2.38 4.91 -9.11
CA PRO A 84 3.43 5.43 -8.23
C PRO A 84 2.93 6.45 -7.18
N ARG A 85 1.89 7.23 -7.52
CA ARG A 85 1.27 8.21 -6.61
C ARG A 85 0.72 7.56 -5.35
N HIS A 86 0.13 6.37 -5.47
CA HIS A 86 -0.49 5.66 -4.34
C HIS A 86 0.50 4.78 -3.57
N ILE A 87 1.51 4.19 -4.22
CA ILE A 87 2.47 3.28 -3.57
C ILE A 87 3.14 3.92 -2.36
N TYR A 88 3.62 5.16 -2.51
CA TYR A 88 4.37 5.82 -1.44
C TYR A 88 3.53 5.95 -0.16
N ILE A 89 2.29 6.41 -0.32
CA ILE A 89 1.34 6.60 0.78
C ILE A 89 0.97 5.26 1.40
N LEU A 90 0.65 4.25 0.58
CA LEU A 90 0.23 2.92 1.05
C LEU A 90 1.36 2.14 1.74
N THR A 91 2.61 2.34 1.30
CA THR A 91 3.78 1.67 1.90
C THR A 91 4.15 2.29 3.24
N ARG A 92 3.94 3.60 3.42
CA ARG A 92 4.23 4.28 4.70
C ARG A 92 3.08 4.19 5.69
N GLY A 93 1.84 4.25 5.23
CA GLY A 93 0.67 4.18 6.09
C GLY A 93 0.33 2.75 6.55
N GLU A 94 -0.49 2.70 7.59
CA GLU A 94 -1.08 1.46 8.11
C GLU A 94 -2.45 1.26 7.47
N TYR A 95 -2.52 0.34 6.50
CA TYR A 95 -3.75 -0.01 5.80
C TYR A 95 -4.03 -1.49 5.98
N SER A 96 -5.29 -1.84 6.19
CA SER A 96 -5.70 -3.25 6.29
C SER A 96 -5.60 -3.95 4.94
N MET A 97 -5.40 -5.27 4.96
CA MET A 97 -5.38 -6.08 3.74
C MET A 97 -6.70 -6.00 2.97
N GLU A 98 -7.83 -5.88 3.68
CA GLU A 98 -9.14 -5.67 3.07
C GLU A 98 -9.21 -4.34 2.31
N TYR A 99 -8.60 -3.29 2.85
CA TYR A 99 -8.55 -2.00 2.17
C TYR A 99 -7.72 -2.08 0.89
N LEU A 100 -6.55 -2.74 0.92
CA LEU A 100 -5.75 -2.97 -0.28
C LEU A 100 -6.51 -3.78 -1.34
N LYS A 101 -7.22 -4.83 -0.91
CA LYS A 101 -8.08 -5.64 -1.78
C LYS A 101 -9.20 -4.80 -2.43
N LYS A 102 -9.79 -3.85 -1.71
CA LYS A 102 -10.79 -2.93 -2.27
C LYS A 102 -10.19 -2.04 -3.37
N LEU A 103 -8.94 -1.58 -3.22
CA LEU A 103 -8.25 -0.84 -4.28
C LEU A 103 -8.05 -1.72 -5.52
N ASP A 104 -7.61 -2.96 -5.34
CA ASP A 104 -7.41 -3.91 -6.44
C ASP A 104 -8.71 -4.23 -7.18
N ILE A 105 -9.83 -4.39 -6.47
CA ILE A 105 -11.14 -4.60 -7.10
C ILE A 105 -11.49 -3.42 -8.02
N VAL A 106 -11.29 -2.18 -7.57
CA VAL A 106 -11.58 -0.99 -8.38
C VAL A 106 -10.70 -0.94 -9.63
N VAL A 107 -9.41 -1.25 -9.51
CA VAL A 107 -8.49 -1.31 -10.66
C VAL A 107 -8.92 -2.43 -11.62
N ASN A 108 -9.23 -3.62 -11.11
CA ASN A 108 -9.62 -4.76 -11.94
C ASN A 108 -10.90 -4.50 -12.73
N VAL A 109 -11.90 -3.88 -12.11
CA VAL A 109 -13.12 -3.46 -12.81
C VAL A 109 -12.82 -2.44 -13.92
N TRP A 110 -11.96 -1.46 -13.62
CA TRP A 110 -11.56 -0.44 -14.58
C TRP A 110 -10.78 -1.02 -15.77
N VAL A 111 -9.79 -1.90 -15.51
CA VAL A 111 -9.02 -2.58 -16.56
C VAL A 111 -9.94 -3.43 -17.44
N ARG A 112 -10.86 -4.20 -16.84
CA ARG A 112 -11.83 -5.00 -17.61
C ARG A 112 -12.70 -4.15 -18.50
N LYS A 113 -13.20 -3.02 -17.99
CA LYS A 113 -14.03 -2.09 -18.74
C LYS A 113 -13.27 -1.51 -19.95
N ILE A 114 -12.05 -1.01 -19.73
CA ILE A 114 -11.27 -0.35 -20.79
C ILE A 114 -10.79 -1.32 -21.86
N CYS A 115 -10.41 -2.54 -21.46
CA CYS A 115 -9.97 -3.58 -22.38
C CYS A 115 -11.12 -4.41 -22.96
N GLU A 116 -12.37 -4.11 -22.59
CA GLU A 116 -13.57 -4.87 -22.98
C GLU A 116 -13.42 -6.38 -22.72
N LEU A 117 -12.79 -6.75 -21.59
CA LEU A 117 -12.55 -8.14 -21.25
C LEU A 117 -13.87 -8.87 -20.94
N PHE A 118 -13.94 -10.13 -21.38
CA PHE A 118 -15.08 -10.98 -21.09
C PHE A 118 -15.25 -11.19 -19.57
N PRO A 119 -16.49 -11.32 -19.05
CA PRO A 119 -16.72 -11.50 -17.62
C PRO A 119 -16.00 -12.72 -17.03
N ASP A 120 -15.89 -13.81 -17.80
CA ASP A 120 -15.25 -15.05 -17.34
C ASP A 120 -13.71 -15.01 -17.39
N THR A 121 -13.09 -13.94 -17.90
CA THR A 121 -11.63 -13.83 -17.87
C THR A 121 -11.13 -13.86 -16.42
N PRO A 122 -10.17 -14.71 -16.03
CA PRO A 122 -9.69 -14.78 -14.65
C PRO A 122 -8.95 -13.48 -14.26
N ASN A 123 -9.11 -13.01 -13.02
CA ASN A 123 -8.36 -11.82 -12.51
C ASN A 123 -6.84 -11.99 -12.62
N VAL A 124 -6.36 -13.23 -12.58
CA VAL A 124 -4.95 -13.60 -12.72
C VAL A 124 -4.36 -13.07 -14.02
N PHE A 125 -5.13 -13.11 -15.12
CA PHE A 125 -4.71 -12.62 -16.42
C PHE A 125 -4.30 -11.13 -16.38
N ILE A 126 -4.98 -10.33 -15.56
CA ILE A 126 -4.67 -8.91 -15.39
C ILE A 126 -3.30 -8.73 -14.73
N HIS A 127 -2.97 -9.58 -13.75
CA HIS A 127 -1.79 -9.41 -12.90
C HIS A 127 -0.55 -10.17 -13.37
N ALA A 128 -0.73 -11.32 -14.02
CA ALA A 128 0.35 -12.13 -14.58
C ALA A 128 1.22 -11.32 -15.54
N SER A 129 2.50 -11.64 -15.63
CA SER A 129 3.44 -10.85 -16.43
C SER A 129 3.14 -10.98 -17.93
N VAL A 130 3.54 -9.98 -18.70
CA VAL A 130 3.34 -9.98 -20.17
C VAL A 130 4.08 -11.14 -20.84
N ALA A 131 5.24 -11.53 -20.31
CA ALA A 131 6.00 -12.67 -20.82
C ALA A 131 5.31 -14.02 -20.57
N ASP A 132 4.44 -14.08 -19.54
CA ASP A 132 3.69 -15.27 -19.18
C ASP A 132 2.25 -15.21 -19.75
N GLY A 133 1.97 -14.28 -20.67
CA GLY A 133 0.68 -14.13 -21.35
C GLY A 133 -0.36 -13.26 -20.65
N GLY A 134 0.00 -12.52 -19.59
CA GLY A 134 -0.89 -11.59 -18.88
C GLY A 134 -0.74 -10.11 -19.27
N LEU A 135 -1.45 -9.22 -18.56
CA LEU A 135 -1.37 -7.76 -18.78
C LEU A 135 -0.31 -7.05 -17.91
N GLY A 136 0.25 -7.73 -16.92
CA GLY A 136 1.28 -7.22 -16.02
C GLY A 136 0.84 -6.00 -15.22
N PHE A 137 -0.41 -5.96 -14.75
CA PHE A 137 -0.89 -4.91 -13.85
C PHE A 137 -0.51 -5.21 -12.40
N PRO A 138 0.11 -4.25 -11.70
CA PRO A 138 0.52 -4.47 -10.32
C PRO A 138 -0.70 -4.51 -9.39
N THR A 139 -0.63 -5.37 -8.38
CA THR A 139 -1.64 -5.54 -7.33
C THR A 139 -1.21 -4.83 -6.05
N TYR A 140 -2.06 -4.00 -5.45
CA TYR A 140 -1.79 -3.34 -4.16
C TYR A 140 -1.64 -4.35 -3.03
N GLN A 141 -2.52 -5.36 -2.97
CA GLN A 141 -2.51 -6.41 -1.94
C GLN A 141 -1.19 -7.19 -1.91
N VAL A 142 -0.46 -7.29 -3.03
CA VAL A 142 0.81 -8.01 -3.11
C VAL A 142 1.99 -7.04 -3.03
N ASN A 143 2.01 -5.99 -3.86
CA ASN A 143 3.17 -5.11 -3.97
C ASN A 143 3.41 -4.28 -2.70
N ILE A 144 2.36 -3.82 -2.01
CA ILE A 144 2.53 -3.00 -0.80
C ILE A 144 3.17 -3.82 0.32
N PRO A 145 2.65 -5.01 0.69
CA PRO A 145 3.30 -5.83 1.72
C PRO A 145 4.70 -6.31 1.31
N LEU A 146 4.92 -6.68 0.04
CA LEU A 146 6.28 -7.02 -0.45
C LEU A 146 7.25 -5.85 -0.29
N THR A 147 6.84 -4.63 -0.66
CA THR A 147 7.70 -3.45 -0.51
C THR A 147 8.02 -3.17 0.96
N LYS A 148 7.04 -3.37 1.86
CA LYS A 148 7.26 -3.26 3.31
C LYS A 148 8.25 -4.33 3.81
N LEU A 149 8.11 -5.57 3.36
CA LEU A 149 9.03 -6.67 3.70
C LEU A 149 10.46 -6.39 3.23
N GLU A 150 10.64 -5.96 1.98
CA GLU A 150 11.96 -5.63 1.45
C GLU A 150 12.62 -4.47 2.22
N ARG A 151 11.83 -3.48 2.64
CA ARG A 151 12.32 -2.41 3.53
C ARG A 151 12.71 -2.96 4.89
N LEU A 152 11.91 -3.83 5.48
CA LEU A 152 12.19 -4.42 6.79
C LEU A 152 13.45 -5.29 6.75
N LYS A 153 13.65 -6.06 5.68
CA LYS A 153 14.89 -6.83 5.44
C LYS A 153 16.11 -5.91 5.40
N LYS A 154 16.02 -4.78 4.68
CA LYS A 154 17.10 -3.79 4.60
C LYS A 154 17.39 -3.12 5.94
N LEU A 155 16.36 -2.79 6.72
CA LEU A 155 16.53 -2.21 8.06
C LEU A 155 17.24 -3.19 9.01
N ARG A 156 16.89 -4.48 8.94
CA ARG A 156 17.54 -5.54 9.73
C ARG A 156 18.97 -5.83 9.29
N ALA A 157 19.31 -5.54 8.05
CA ALA A 157 20.66 -5.69 7.49
C ALA A 157 21.49 -4.41 7.59
N SER A 158 21.02 -3.37 8.29
CA SER A 158 21.75 -2.12 8.46
C SER A 158 22.96 -2.32 9.39
N GLU A 159 24.01 -1.54 9.16
CA GLU A 159 25.22 -1.52 10.00
C GLU A 159 24.95 -0.90 11.38
N ASP A 160 23.97 0.00 11.48
CA ASP A 160 23.62 0.68 12.73
C ASP A 160 22.80 -0.24 13.65
N GLN A 161 23.40 -0.58 14.80
CA GLN A 161 22.79 -1.43 15.80
C GLN A 161 21.47 -0.87 16.36
N LEU A 162 21.32 0.47 16.43
CA LEU A 162 20.09 1.10 16.90
C LEU A 162 18.94 0.84 15.92
N VAL A 163 19.22 1.00 14.62
CA VAL A 163 18.23 0.74 13.56
C VAL A 163 17.82 -0.73 13.57
N VAL A 164 18.77 -1.64 13.73
CA VAL A 164 18.50 -3.09 13.79
C VAL A 164 17.60 -3.42 14.98
N ARG A 165 17.88 -2.88 16.18
CA ARG A 165 17.05 -3.09 17.38
C ARG A 165 15.63 -2.55 17.18
N GLU A 166 15.50 -1.29 16.77
CA GLU A 166 14.18 -0.66 16.54
C GLU A 166 13.37 -1.40 15.46
N SER A 167 14.03 -1.96 14.44
CA SER A 167 13.36 -2.74 13.40
C SER A 167 12.71 -4.03 13.90
N GLN A 168 13.12 -4.54 15.06
CA GLN A 168 12.55 -5.74 15.69
C GLN A 168 11.36 -5.37 16.58
N ASP A 169 11.44 -4.24 17.28
CA ASP A 169 10.49 -3.88 18.33
C ASP A 169 9.36 -2.94 17.88
N CYS A 170 9.54 -2.19 16.80
CA CYS A 170 8.56 -1.20 16.36
C CYS A 170 7.23 -1.82 15.91
N SER A 171 6.12 -1.13 16.21
CA SER A 171 4.76 -1.53 15.83
C SER A 171 4.60 -1.71 14.32
N TRP A 172 5.26 -0.84 13.54
CA TRP A 172 5.25 -0.90 12.09
C TRP A 172 5.81 -2.23 11.57
N ALA A 173 6.96 -2.69 12.09
CA ALA A 173 7.55 -3.97 11.68
C ALA A 173 6.63 -5.16 12.00
N LYS A 174 5.98 -5.13 13.16
CA LYS A 174 5.00 -6.14 13.59
C LYS A 174 3.73 -6.14 12.73
N SER A 175 3.40 -5.00 12.10
CA SER A 175 2.26 -4.89 11.18
C SER A 175 2.51 -5.48 9.79
N VAL A 176 3.78 -5.67 9.41
CA VAL A 176 4.15 -6.18 8.09
C VAL A 176 3.78 -7.67 8.01
N ARG A 177 2.93 -8.01 7.03
CA ARG A 177 2.51 -9.38 6.75
C ARG A 177 2.97 -9.82 5.38
N GLU A 178 3.16 -11.11 5.23
CA GLU A 178 3.47 -11.71 3.93
C GLU A 178 2.21 -11.77 3.06
N PRO A 179 2.28 -11.26 1.82
CA PRO A 179 1.17 -11.35 0.90
C PRO A 179 1.01 -12.79 0.42
N LYS A 180 -0.24 -13.14 0.09
CA LYS A 180 -0.59 -14.46 -0.42
C LYS A 180 -1.17 -14.36 -1.83
N ILE A 181 -0.69 -15.21 -2.74
CA ILE A 181 -1.23 -15.41 -4.09
C ILE A 181 -1.70 -16.86 -4.17
N ALA A 182 -2.96 -17.11 -4.55
CA ALA A 182 -3.52 -18.46 -4.66
C ALA A 182 -3.24 -19.36 -3.43
N ARG A 183 -3.32 -18.77 -2.22
CA ARG A 183 -3.01 -19.40 -0.90
C ARG A 183 -1.52 -19.68 -0.63
N ARG A 184 -0.61 -19.38 -1.57
CA ARG A 184 0.85 -19.45 -1.38
C ARG A 184 1.39 -18.14 -0.84
N GLU A 185 2.30 -18.21 0.13
CA GLU A 185 3.01 -17.05 0.66
C GLU A 185 4.11 -16.60 -0.31
N VAL A 186 4.29 -15.29 -0.40
CA VAL A 186 5.19 -14.67 -1.38
C VAL A 186 6.17 -13.78 -0.66
N LEU A 187 7.45 -14.13 -0.78
CA LEU A 187 8.53 -13.48 -0.03
C LEU A 187 9.36 -12.50 -0.86
N SER A 188 9.21 -12.54 -2.19
CA SER A 188 9.98 -11.74 -3.14
C SER A 188 9.19 -11.45 -4.41
N GLY A 189 9.62 -10.44 -5.17
CA GLY A 189 9.00 -10.10 -6.46
C GLY A 189 9.11 -11.23 -7.50
N GLY A 190 10.23 -11.97 -7.51
CA GLY A 190 10.40 -13.13 -8.39
C GLY A 190 9.44 -14.28 -8.05
N SER A 191 9.30 -14.58 -6.76
CA SER A 191 8.31 -15.55 -6.26
C SER A 191 6.88 -15.11 -6.61
N ALA A 192 6.58 -13.81 -6.53
CA ALA A 192 5.28 -13.27 -6.89
C ALA A 192 4.95 -13.54 -8.37
N ARG A 193 5.92 -13.29 -9.25
CA ARG A 193 5.77 -13.50 -10.70
C ARG A 193 5.49 -14.98 -11.01
N SER A 194 6.30 -15.89 -10.47
CA SER A 194 6.10 -17.33 -10.66
C SER A 194 4.75 -17.79 -10.12
N ALA A 195 4.34 -17.31 -8.94
CA ALA A 195 3.03 -17.66 -8.38
C ALA A 195 1.85 -17.18 -9.24
N TRP A 196 1.96 -16.01 -9.88
CA TRP A 196 0.95 -15.54 -10.83
C TRP A 196 0.92 -16.34 -12.12
N ALA A 197 2.08 -16.74 -12.66
CA ALA A 197 2.17 -17.58 -13.85
C ALA A 197 1.54 -18.96 -13.59
N ASP A 198 1.90 -19.60 -12.47
CA ASP A 198 1.34 -20.90 -12.08
C ASP A 198 -0.19 -20.85 -11.92
N ASP A 199 -0.74 -19.81 -11.27
CA ASP A 199 -2.19 -19.66 -11.11
C ASP A 199 -2.89 -19.34 -12.43
N LEU A 200 -2.17 -18.79 -13.43
CA LEU A 200 -2.72 -18.52 -14.76
C LEU A 200 -2.79 -19.83 -15.55
N TYR A 201 -1.68 -20.56 -15.66
CA TYR A 201 -1.62 -21.83 -16.37
C TYR A 201 -2.58 -22.85 -15.75
N ALA A 202 -2.67 -22.90 -14.41
CA ALA A 202 -3.65 -23.76 -13.73
C ALA A 202 -5.11 -23.44 -14.11
N LYS A 203 -5.45 -22.22 -14.53
CA LYS A 203 -6.82 -21.84 -14.93
C LYS A 203 -7.09 -21.97 -16.42
N VAL A 204 -6.04 -21.89 -17.24
CA VAL A 204 -6.12 -22.03 -18.70
C VAL A 204 -6.07 -23.51 -19.09
N ASP A 205 -5.16 -24.27 -18.48
CA ASP A 205 -4.82 -25.64 -18.92
C ASP A 205 -5.67 -26.73 -18.26
N THR A 206 -6.43 -26.44 -17.20
CA THR A 206 -7.29 -27.43 -16.52
C THR A 206 -8.64 -27.68 -17.21
N LYS A 207 -8.86 -27.11 -18.41
CA LYS A 207 -9.94 -27.50 -19.32
C LYS A 207 -9.37 -28.31 -20.50
N ALA A 208 -9.06 -29.58 -20.25
CA ALA A 208 -8.93 -30.61 -21.28
C ALA A 208 -9.72 -31.84 -20.84
#